data_AF-A0A9C9Y4P5-F1
#
_entry.id   AF-A0A9C9Y4P5-F1
#
_cell.length_a   1.000
_cell.length_b   1.000
_cell.length_c   1.000
_cell.angle_alpha   90.00
_cell.angle_beta   90.00
_cell.angle_gamma   90.00
#
_symmetry.space_group_name_H-M   'P 1'
#
loop_
_entity.id
_entity.type
_entity.pdbx_description
1 polymer ?
#
loop_
_entity_poly.entity_id
_entity_poly.type
_entity_poly.pdbx_seq_one_letter_code
_entity_poly.pdbx_strand_id
1 'polypeptide(L)' 'ELQKAMQTKDVACVIDAKHLCVNSRGIRDIASSTVTAEFGGKFKEEAIKQEFLNYIQLQTEFE' A
#
# COMPACT_ATOMS: atom_id res chain seq x y z
N GLU A 1 6.00 -10.34 -10.58
CA GLU A 1 6.73 -9.66 -11.68
C GLU A 1 7.74 -8.61 -11.22
N LEU A 2 7.41 -7.69 -10.29
CA LEU A 2 8.35 -6.64 -9.83
C LEU A 2 9.70 -7.18 -9.32
N GLN A 3 9.67 -8.21 -8.48
CA GLN A 3 10.88 -8.88 -7.96
C GLN A 3 11.78 -9.46 -9.08
N LYS A 4 11.17 -9.96 -10.16
CA LYS A 4 11.93 -10.48 -11.32
C LYS A 4 12.55 -9.34 -12.12
N ALA A 5 11.79 -8.27 -12.36
CA ALA A 5 12.24 -7.10 -13.10
C ALA A 5 13.40 -6.38 -12.39
N MET A 6 13.34 -6.27 -11.05
CA MET A 6 14.38 -5.65 -10.23
C MET A 6 15.50 -6.61 -9.82
N GLN A 7 15.42 -7.89 -10.23
CA GLN A 7 16.40 -8.93 -9.88
C GLN A 7 16.66 -9.05 -8.37
N THR A 8 15.66 -8.73 -7.54
CA THR A 8 15.75 -8.80 -6.07
C THR A 8 14.45 -9.31 -5.48
N LYS A 9 14.58 -10.06 -4.38
CA LYS A 9 13.42 -10.48 -3.57
C LYS A 9 12.98 -9.40 -2.58
N ASP A 10 13.85 -8.41 -2.32
CA ASP A 10 13.64 -7.35 -1.34
C ASP A 10 12.76 -6.26 -1.98
N VAL A 11 11.46 -6.51 -1.99
CA VAL A 11 10.45 -5.61 -2.58
C VAL A 11 9.26 -5.51 -1.64
N ALA A 12 8.74 -4.30 -1.44
CA ALA A 12 7.46 -4.05 -0.78
C ALA A 12 6.52 -3.28 -1.71
N CYS A 13 5.24 -3.64 -1.68
CA CYS A 13 4.18 -2.97 -2.44
C CYS A 13 3.03 -2.66 -1.49
N VAL A 14 2.57 -1.41 -1.47
CA VAL A 14 1.39 -0.98 -0.72
C VAL A 14 0.49 -0.23 -1.68
N ILE A 15 -0.79 -0.58 -1.68
CA ILE A 15 -1.81 0.02 -2.52
C ILE A 15 -2.89 0.56 -1.57
N ASP A 16 -3.04 1.88 -1.56
CA ASP A 16 -4.20 2.56 -0.99
C ASP A 16 -5.12 3.00 -2.14
N ALA A 17 -6.33 2.48 -2.16
CA ALA A 17 -7.31 2.78 -3.19
C ALA A 17 -8.69 3.10 -2.61
N LYS A 18 -9.33 4.14 -3.15
CA LYS A 18 -10.74 4.43 -2.92
C LYS A 18 -11.59 3.67 -3.93
N HIS A 19 -12.55 2.89 -3.44
CA HIS A 19 -13.50 2.19 -4.30
C HIS A 19 -14.69 3.09 -4.63
N LEU A 20 -14.63 3.79 -5.76
CA LEU A 20 -15.71 4.70 -6.22
C LEU A 20 -17.08 4.01 -6.37
N CYS A 21 -17.09 2.69 -6.62
CA CYS A 21 -18.30 1.87 -6.69
C CYS A 21 -19.01 1.71 -5.33
N VAL A 22 -18.27 1.77 -4.21
CA VAL A 22 -18.81 1.79 -2.83
C VAL A 22 -19.29 3.20 -2.49
N ASN A 23 -18.61 4.21 -3.03
CA ASN A 23 -18.87 5.63 -2.78
C ASN A 23 -20.13 6.15 -3.50
N SER A 24 -20.42 5.65 -4.71
CA SER A 24 -21.45 6.23 -5.58
C SER A 24 -22.80 5.50 -5.60
N ARG A 25 -22.88 4.23 -5.19
CA ARG A 25 -24.13 3.45 -5.18
C ARG A 25 -24.20 2.55 -3.94
N GLY A 26 -25.32 2.57 -3.21
CA GLY A 26 -25.53 1.76 -2.01
C GLY A 26 -25.23 2.51 -0.71
N ILE A 27 -24.24 2.04 0.08
CA ILE A 27 -24.02 2.41 1.49
C ILE A 27 -23.55 3.87 1.71
N ARG A 28 -23.14 4.60 0.64
CA ARG A 28 -22.67 6.00 0.66
C ARG A 28 -21.55 6.28 1.67
N ASP A 29 -20.64 5.33 1.84
CA ASP A 29 -19.45 5.54 2.66
C ASP A 29 -18.36 6.23 1.83
N ILE A 30 -18.31 7.56 1.99
CA ILE A 30 -17.39 8.49 1.33
C ILE A 30 -15.96 8.41 1.90
N ALA A 31 -15.80 7.79 3.08
CA ALA A 31 -14.55 7.74 3.82
C ALA A 31 -13.79 6.41 3.65
N SER A 32 -14.47 5.36 3.17
CA SER A 32 -13.83 4.06 2.98
C SER A 32 -12.72 4.08 1.93
N SER A 33 -11.53 3.64 2.34
CA SER A 33 -10.44 3.22 1.47
C SER A 33 -10.04 1.79 1.80
N THR A 34 -9.52 1.08 0.79
CA THR A 34 -8.99 -0.27 0.97
C THR A 34 -7.49 -0.21 0.80
N VAL A 35 -6.77 -0.61 1.85
CA VAL A 35 -5.32 -0.70 1.85
C VAL A 35 -4.92 -2.16 1.79
N THR A 36 -4.10 -2.52 0.80
CA THR A 36 -3.50 -3.86 0.67
C THR A 36 -1.98 -3.73 0.58
N ALA A 37 -1.27 -4.71 1.14
CA ALA A 37 0.18 -4.69 1.20
C ALA A 37 0.76 -6.08 0.93
N GLU A 38 1.86 -6.13 0.18
CA GLU A 38 2.65 -7.34 -0.06
C GLU A 38 4.13 -7.06 0.19
N PHE A 39 4.76 -7.92 0.99
CA PHE A 39 6.17 -7.77 1.39
C PHE A 39 7.00 -8.99 0.96
N GLY A 40 8.15 -8.72 0.35
CA GLY A 40 9.13 -9.70 -0.12
C GLY A 40 10.50 -9.50 0.50
N GLY A 41 11.25 -10.60 0.64
CA GLY A 41 12.63 -10.58 1.12
C GLY A 41 12.78 -9.89 2.48
N LYS A 42 13.74 -8.97 2.58
CA LYS A 42 14.03 -8.17 3.78
C LYS A 42 12.84 -7.38 4.32
N PHE A 43 11.87 -7.00 3.48
CA PHE A 43 10.67 -6.28 3.94
C PHE A 43 9.71 -7.17 4.76
N LYS A 44 9.97 -8.47 4.88
CA LYS A 44 9.27 -9.34 5.84
C LYS A 44 9.80 -9.18 7.27
N GLU A 45 11.04 -8.70 7.43
CA GLU A 45 11.64 -8.43 8.72
C GLU A 45 10.93 -7.25 9.40
N GLU A 46 10.61 -7.40 10.68
CA GLU A 46 9.70 -6.48 11.35
C GLU A 46 10.24 -5.06 11.43
N ALA A 47 11.53 -4.88 11.72
CA ALA A 47 12.15 -3.55 11.79
C ALA A 47 12.04 -2.78 10.47
N ILE A 48 12.37 -3.44 9.35
CA ILE A 48 12.36 -2.84 8.00
C ILE A 48 10.93 -2.58 7.54
N LYS A 49 9.99 -3.50 7.86
CA LYS A 49 8.57 -3.33 7.55
C LYS A 49 7.99 -2.11 8.27
N GLN A 50 8.28 -1.97 9.56
CA GLN A 50 7.81 -0.84 10.37
C GLN A 50 8.39 0.48 9.84
N GLU A 51 9.69 0.51 9.53
CA GLU A 51 10.33 1.68 8.91
C GLU A 51 9.64 2.07 7.59
N PHE A 52 9.41 1.10 6.70
CA PHE A 52 8.74 1.32 5.42
C PHE A 52 7.29 1.83 5.57
N LEU A 53 6.50 1.24 6.48
CA LEU A 53 5.12 1.67 6.74
C LEU A 53 5.07 3.09 7.31
N ASN A 54 6.02 3.46 8.18
CA ASN A 54 6.12 4.82 8.72
C ASN A 54 6.36 5.85 7.61
N TYR A 55 7.17 5.52 6.60
CA TYR A 55 7.38 6.41 5.45
C TYR A 55 6.12 6.61 4.60
N ILE A 56 5.28 5.57 4.46
CA ILE A 56 4.04 5.66 3.66
C ILE A 56 2.96 6.48 4.37
N GLN A 57 2.97 6.54 5.70
CA GLN A 57 2.04 7.37 6.48
C GLN A 57 2.33 8.88 6.36
N LEU A 58 3.44 9.30 5.75
CA LEU A 58 3.63 10.71 5.41
C LEU A 58 2.58 11.12 4.36
N GLN A 59 1.62 11.95 4.78
CA GLN A 59 0.65 12.56 3.88
C GLN A 59 1.40 13.35 2.81
N THR A 60 1.40 12.83 1.58
CA THR A 60 1.84 13.57 0.41
C THR A 60 0.59 14.21 -0.18
N GLU A 61 0.44 15.53 -0.03
CA GLU A 61 -0.59 16.28 -0.73
C GLU A 61 -0.22 16.30 -2.21
N PHE A 62 -0.98 15.59 -3.02
CA PHE A 62 -0.92 15.72 -4.47
C PHE A 62 -1.87 16.86 -4.85
N GLU A 63 -1.30 17.98 -5.30
CA GLU A 63 -2.05 19.07 -5.96
C GLU A 63 -2.68 18.62 -7.28
#